data_AF-A0A0U1D4L0-F1
#
_entry.id   AF-A0A0U1D4L0-F1
#
_cell.length_a   1.000
_cell.length_b   1.000
_cell.length_c   1.000
_cell.angle_alpha   90.00
_cell.angle_beta   90.00
_cell.angle_gamma   90.00
#
_symmetry.space_group_name_H-M   'P 1'
#
loop_
_entity.id
_entity.type
_entity.pdbx_description
1 polymer ?
#
loop_
_entity_poly.entity_id
_entity_poly.type
_entity_poly.pdbx_seq_one_letter_code
_entity_poly.pdbx_strand_id
1 'polypeptide(L)'
;MMKDYKKLLSSSKFMVLSLAQSLFSAAYMSFITCGPFLYMETFGLSSTIYALHQGAMVGSFSLISLFSSKILKKLGAIWCVISGTGVIAIGSLSLLIFSIIMPSAYYLVTLSMVIFCIGCGICQAVIFNASLNIFPEMKGTTSSAISFIRASIMAIFIGLTSYVYDGQATSVAILVFFAVVLIYCLFIVFKVWKNL
;
A
#
# COMPACT_ATOMS: atom_id res chain seq x y z
N MET A 1 -17.81 4.93 23.71
CA MET A 1 -17.81 4.47 22.30
C MET A 1 -17.99 5.58 21.27
N MET A 2 -19.15 6.21 21.11
CA MET A 2 -19.34 7.24 20.04
C MET A 2 -18.45 8.49 20.23
N LYS A 3 -18.24 8.91 21.48
CA LYS A 3 -17.29 9.98 21.83
C LYS A 3 -15.84 9.62 21.45
N ASP A 4 -15.49 8.34 21.55
CA ASP A 4 -14.14 7.84 21.27
C ASP A 4 -13.87 7.82 19.76
N TYR A 5 -14.84 7.37 18.95
CA TYR A 5 -14.77 7.48 17.49
C TYR A 5 -14.71 8.94 17.04
N LYS A 6 -15.50 9.84 17.62
CA LYS A 6 -15.43 11.28 17.31
C LYS A 6 -14.04 11.84 17.63
N LYS A 7 -13.46 11.50 18.78
CA LYS A 7 -12.11 11.91 19.19
C LYS A 7 -11.03 11.40 18.23
N LEU A 8 -11.14 10.15 17.77
CA LEU A 8 -10.24 9.56 16.79
C LEU A 8 -10.31 10.30 15.45
N LEU A 9 -11.52 10.44 14.90
CA LEU A 9 -11.74 11.07 13.59
C LEU A 9 -11.43 12.57 13.58
N SER A 10 -11.56 13.25 14.72
CA SER A 10 -11.14 14.64 14.89
C SER A 10 -9.61 14.82 14.96
N SER A 11 -8.84 13.76 15.20
CA SER A 11 -7.38 13.84 15.27
C SER A 11 -6.76 13.74 13.89
N SER A 12 -6.26 14.86 13.37
CA SER A 12 -5.56 14.90 12.07
C SER A 12 -4.39 13.92 12.03
N LYS A 13 -3.65 13.75 13.14
CA LYS A 13 -2.53 12.79 13.21
C LYS A 13 -3.00 11.35 13.01
N PHE A 14 -4.08 10.96 13.68
CA PHE A 14 -4.67 9.64 13.54
C PHE A 14 -5.21 9.42 12.13
N MET A 15 -5.94 10.40 11.59
CA MET A 15 -6.52 10.32 10.26
C MET A 15 -5.46 10.19 9.17
N VAL A 16 -4.38 10.97 9.24
CA VAL A 16 -3.31 10.91 8.22
C VAL A 16 -2.59 9.57 8.25
N LEU A 17 -2.21 9.06 9.43
CA LEU A 17 -1.55 7.75 9.53
C LEU A 17 -2.49 6.62 9.13
N SER A 18 -3.79 6.72 9.46
CA SER A 18 -4.83 5.75 9.07
C SER A 18 -5.11 5.77 7.57
N LEU A 19 -5.18 6.94 6.94
CA LEU A 19 -5.39 7.07 5.50
C LEU A 19 -4.16 6.61 4.72
N ALA A 20 -2.94 6.97 5.15
CA ALA A 20 -1.72 6.56 4.46
C ALA A 20 -1.58 5.03 4.40
N GLN A 21 -1.74 4.34 5.54
CA GLN A 21 -1.71 2.87 5.55
C GLN A 21 -2.85 2.22 4.74
N SER A 22 -4.01 2.89 4.71
CA SER A 22 -5.17 2.43 3.95
C SER A 22 -4.94 2.56 2.45
N LEU A 23 -4.35 3.66 2.00
CA LEU A 23 -4.00 3.89 0.59
C LEU A 23 -2.93 2.90 0.10
N PHE A 24 -1.93 2.54 0.91
CA PHE A 24 -0.99 1.47 0.54
C PHE A 24 -1.71 0.13 0.32
N SER A 25 -2.60 -0.22 1.24
CA SER A 25 -3.38 -1.47 1.16
C SER A 25 -4.33 -1.45 -0.04
N ALA A 26 -4.94 -0.30 -0.33
CA ALA A 26 -5.84 -0.09 -1.45
C ALA A 26 -5.13 -0.17 -2.80
N ALA A 27 -3.94 0.43 -2.93
CA ALA A 27 -3.12 0.32 -4.13
C ALA A 27 -2.75 -1.14 -4.42
N TYR A 28 -2.28 -1.86 -3.40
CA TYR A 28 -1.97 -3.28 -3.54
C TYR A 28 -3.19 -4.11 -3.93
N MET A 29 -4.32 -3.91 -3.24
CA MET A 29 -5.53 -4.69 -3.48
C MET A 29 -6.16 -4.39 -4.84
N SER A 30 -6.03 -3.15 -5.34
CA SER A 30 -6.41 -2.79 -6.72
C SER A 30 -5.68 -3.66 -7.74
N PHE A 31 -4.38 -3.86 -7.55
CA PHE A 31 -3.59 -4.74 -8.40
C PHE A 31 -4.00 -6.22 -8.24
N ILE A 32 -4.23 -6.69 -7.01
CA ILE A 32 -4.70 -8.06 -6.76
C ILE A 32 -6.04 -8.34 -7.46
N THR A 33 -6.98 -7.40 -7.42
CA THR A 33 -8.29 -7.54 -8.04
C THR A 33 -8.18 -7.78 -9.55
N CYS A 34 -7.32 -7.03 -10.24
CA CYS A 34 -7.11 -7.19 -11.68
C CYS A 34 -6.06 -8.24 -12.05
N GLY A 35 -5.29 -8.73 -11.08
CA GLY A 35 -4.16 -9.64 -11.27
C GLY A 35 -4.47 -10.88 -12.11
N PRO A 36 -5.54 -11.65 -11.82
CA PRO A 36 -5.90 -12.82 -12.62
C PRO A 36 -6.21 -12.46 -14.07
N PHE A 37 -7.01 -11.42 -14.30
CA PHE A 37 -7.34 -10.95 -15.65
C PHE A 37 -6.08 -10.51 -16.40
N LEU A 38 -5.21 -9.72 -15.75
CA LEU A 38 -4.00 -9.21 -16.37
C LEU A 38 -3.01 -10.32 -16.72
N TYR A 39 -2.75 -11.26 -15.80
CA TYR A 39 -1.74 -12.30 -16.02
C TYR A 39 -2.26 -13.46 -16.84
N MET A 40 -3.52 -13.88 -16.63
CA MET A 40 -4.06 -15.07 -17.29
C MET A 40 -4.75 -14.74 -18.62
N GLU A 41 -5.51 -13.65 -18.70
CA GLU A 41 -6.23 -13.28 -19.92
C GLU A 41 -5.37 -12.40 -20.84
N THR A 42 -4.78 -11.31 -20.32
CA THR A 42 -3.98 -10.38 -21.14
C THR A 42 -2.61 -10.95 -21.50
N PHE A 43 -1.89 -11.53 -20.54
CA PHE A 43 -0.57 -12.12 -20.79
C PHE A 43 -0.62 -13.60 -21.20
N GLY A 44 -1.78 -14.26 -21.13
CA GLY A 44 -1.93 -15.66 -21.54
C GLY A 44 -1.19 -16.67 -20.66
N LEU A 45 -0.87 -16.31 -19.40
CA LEU A 45 -0.12 -17.18 -18.49
C LEU A 45 -1.02 -18.24 -17.85
N SER A 46 -0.44 -19.39 -17.50
CA SER A 46 -1.15 -20.42 -16.73
C SER A 46 -1.39 -19.96 -15.28
N SER A 47 -2.42 -20.53 -14.64
CA SER A 47 -2.74 -20.25 -13.24
C SER A 47 -1.58 -20.55 -12.28
N THR A 48 -0.78 -21.58 -12.56
CA THR A 48 0.41 -21.94 -11.77
C THR A 48 1.49 -20.85 -11.85
N ILE A 49 1.74 -20.31 -13.05
CA ILE A 49 2.72 -19.24 -13.24
C ILE A 49 2.23 -17.96 -12.55
N TYR A 50 0.96 -17.61 -12.73
CA TYR A 50 0.34 -16.49 -12.02
C TYR A 50 0.46 -16.62 -10.49
N ALA A 51 0.19 -17.81 -9.94
CA ALA A 51 0.34 -18.08 -8.52
C ALA A 51 1.79 -17.91 -8.03
N LEU A 52 2.79 -18.24 -8.85
CA LEU A 52 4.19 -17.99 -8.53
C LEU A 52 4.51 -16.49 -8.49
N HIS A 53 4.00 -15.71 -9.44
CA HIS A 53 4.15 -14.25 -9.45
C HIS A 53 3.49 -13.60 -8.21
N GLN A 54 2.27 -14.00 -7.88
CA GLN A 54 1.60 -13.58 -6.64
C GLN A 54 2.35 -14.01 -5.38
N GLY A 55 2.86 -15.24 -5.38
CA GLY A 55 3.71 -15.76 -4.32
C GLY A 55 4.97 -14.93 -4.12
N ALA A 56 5.61 -14.46 -5.20
CA ALA A 56 6.77 -13.57 -5.10
C ALA A 56 6.41 -12.21 -4.49
N MET A 57 5.28 -11.62 -4.90
CA MET A 57 4.79 -10.35 -4.35
C MET A 57 4.47 -10.45 -2.85
N VAL A 58 3.62 -11.41 -2.47
CA VAL A 58 3.24 -11.65 -1.06
C VAL A 58 4.44 -12.12 -0.23
N GLY A 59 5.27 -12.98 -0.79
CA GLY A 59 6.47 -13.53 -0.15
C GLY A 59 7.48 -12.43 0.17
N SER A 60 7.72 -11.51 -0.75
CA SER A 60 8.62 -10.36 -0.51
C SER A 60 8.11 -9.45 0.61
N PHE A 61 6.81 -9.10 0.59
CA PHE A 61 6.18 -8.33 1.67
C PHE A 61 6.31 -9.04 3.01
N SER A 62 6.01 -10.34 3.05
CA SER A 62 6.02 -11.16 4.26
C SER A 62 7.43 -11.25 4.83
N LEU A 63 8.42 -11.55 3.99
CA LEU A 63 9.82 -11.66 4.38
C LEU A 63 10.32 -10.36 5.01
N ILE A 64 10.08 -9.21 4.36
CA ILE A 64 10.49 -7.92 4.90
C ILE A 64 9.74 -7.58 6.19
N SER A 65 8.45 -7.90 6.26
CA SER A 65 7.63 -7.67 7.46
C SER A 65 8.13 -8.45 8.68
N LEU A 66 8.66 -9.68 8.49
CA LEU A 66 9.29 -10.45 9.58
C LEU A 66 10.52 -9.74 10.16
N PHE A 67 11.26 -9.00 9.33
CA PHE A 67 12.43 -8.22 9.76
C PHE A 67 12.09 -6.78 10.15
N SER A 68 10.84 -6.33 9.99
CA SER A 68 10.43 -4.95 10.25
C SER A 68 10.83 -4.44 11.64
N SER A 69 10.70 -5.26 12.69
CA SER A 69 11.14 -4.91 14.05
C SER A 69 12.65 -4.68 14.17
N LYS A 70 13.47 -5.46 13.44
CA LYS A 70 14.93 -5.28 13.42
C LYS A 70 15.31 -4.04 12.61
N ILE A 71 14.64 -3.83 11.48
CA ILE A 71 14.80 -2.64 10.62
C ILE A 71 14.45 -1.38 11.43
N LEU A 72 13.32 -1.40 12.15
CA LEU A 72 12.88 -0.32 13.03
C LEU A 72 13.90 0.01 14.12
N LYS A 73 14.46 -1.00 14.81
CA LYS A 73 15.50 -0.80 15.83
C LYS A 73 16.77 -0.18 15.25
N LYS A 74 17.13 -0.50 14.00
CA LYS A 74 18.37 -0.05 13.36
C LYS A 74 18.25 1.33 12.71
N LEU A 75 17.16 1.59 12.00
CA LEU A 75 16.95 2.82 11.24
C LEU A 75 16.17 3.89 12.02
N GLY A 76 15.32 3.49 12.97
CA GLY A 76 14.36 4.38 13.61
C GLY A 76 13.10 4.61 12.78
N ALA A 77 12.02 5.04 13.43
CA ALA A 77 10.69 5.12 12.83
C ALA A 77 10.64 6.06 11.61
N ILE A 78 11.25 7.25 11.72
CA ILE A 78 11.29 8.25 10.65
C ILE A 78 11.93 7.66 9.39
N TRP A 79 13.14 7.11 9.51
CA TRP A 79 13.85 6.57 8.35
C TRP A 79 13.19 5.33 7.76
N CYS A 80 12.50 4.50 8.56
CA CYS A 80 11.67 3.42 8.02
C CYS A 80 10.53 3.96 7.14
N VAL A 81 9.88 5.04 7.56
CA VAL A 81 8.81 5.66 6.75
C VAL A 81 9.40 6.32 5.50
N ILE A 82 10.53 7.05 5.59
CA ILE A 82 11.19 7.68 4.42
C ILE A 82 11.60 6.62 3.41
N SER A 83 12.37 5.62 3.86
CA SER A 83 12.89 4.58 2.98
C SER A 83 11.78 3.71 2.40
N GLY A 84 10.81 3.28 3.22
CA GLY A 84 9.69 2.48 2.75
C GLY A 84 8.85 3.21 1.71
N THR A 85 8.49 4.47 1.97
CA THR A 85 7.73 5.28 0.99
C THR A 85 8.53 5.57 -0.28
N GLY A 86 9.82 5.84 -0.17
CA GLY A 86 10.71 5.99 -1.33
C GLY A 86 10.75 4.73 -2.20
N VAL A 87 10.88 3.55 -1.59
CA VAL A 87 10.85 2.27 -2.30
C VAL A 87 9.48 2.02 -2.95
N ILE A 88 8.37 2.37 -2.27
CA ILE A 88 7.01 2.31 -2.84
C ILE A 88 6.87 3.23 -4.06
N ALA A 89 7.40 4.44 -3.99
CA ALA A 89 7.41 5.38 -5.12
C ALA A 89 8.18 4.82 -6.32
N ILE A 90 9.36 4.23 -6.08
CA ILE A 90 10.15 3.59 -7.13
C ILE A 90 9.37 2.43 -7.76
N GLY A 91 8.75 1.56 -6.96
CA GLY A 91 7.97 0.43 -7.43
C GLY A 91 6.77 0.85 -8.28
N SER A 92 5.97 1.80 -7.78
CA SER A 92 4.79 2.32 -8.50
C SER A 92 5.15 3.09 -9.78
N LEU A 93 6.22 3.89 -9.76
CA LEU A 93 6.70 4.59 -10.94
C LEU A 93 7.26 3.61 -11.99
N SER A 94 8.02 2.61 -11.56
CA SER A 94 8.52 1.54 -12.44
C SER A 94 7.37 0.78 -13.09
N LEU A 95 6.33 0.46 -12.31
CA LEU A 95 5.12 -0.18 -12.82
C LEU A 95 4.47 0.67 -13.92
N LEU A 96 4.31 1.97 -13.69
CA LEU A 96 3.72 2.90 -14.67
C LEU A 96 4.57 2.97 -15.94
N ILE A 97 5.89 3.19 -15.81
CA ILE A 97 6.80 3.28 -16.94
C ILE A 97 6.80 1.99 -17.76
N PHE A 98 6.96 0.84 -17.13
CA PHE A 98 7.01 -0.44 -17.84
C PHE A 98 5.67 -0.84 -18.43
N SER A 99 4.54 -0.47 -17.81
CA SER A 99 3.22 -0.70 -18.40
C SER A 99 3.02 0.04 -19.72
N ILE A 100 3.67 1.20 -19.91
CA ILE A 100 3.57 2.01 -21.12
C ILE A 100 4.59 1.58 -22.18
N ILE A 101 5.85 1.37 -21.78
CA ILE A 101 6.94 1.11 -22.73
C ILE A 101 7.00 -0.36 -23.15
N MET A 102 6.70 -1.27 -22.22
CA MET A 102 6.82 -2.73 -22.42
C MET A 102 5.56 -3.44 -21.90
N PRO A 103 4.37 -3.18 -22.49
CA PRO A 103 3.08 -3.66 -21.98
C PRO A 103 3.01 -5.19 -21.86
N SER A 104 3.72 -5.94 -22.72
CA SER A 104 3.74 -7.40 -22.71
C SER A 104 4.73 -8.03 -21.72
N ALA A 105 5.57 -7.22 -21.05
CA ALA A 105 6.63 -7.70 -20.17
C ALA A 105 6.13 -7.97 -18.74
N TYR A 106 5.38 -9.07 -18.57
CA TYR A 106 4.78 -9.47 -17.28
C TYR A 106 5.78 -9.58 -16.12
N TYR A 107 7.04 -9.96 -16.40
CA TYR A 107 8.09 -10.05 -15.39
C TYR A 107 8.49 -8.68 -14.83
N LEU A 108 8.46 -7.61 -15.63
CA LEU A 108 8.72 -6.23 -15.17
C LEU A 108 7.58 -5.71 -14.32
N VAL A 109 6.34 -6.06 -14.66
CA VAL A 109 5.15 -5.75 -13.83
C VAL A 109 5.31 -6.40 -12.45
N THR A 110 5.66 -7.69 -12.41
CA THR A 110 5.90 -8.39 -11.13
C THR A 110 7.06 -7.77 -10.37
N LEU A 111 8.19 -7.51 -11.02
CA LEU A 111 9.36 -6.91 -10.37
C LEU A 111 9.01 -5.56 -9.73
N SER A 112 8.26 -4.73 -10.44
CA SER A 112 7.80 -3.42 -9.95
C SER A 112 6.91 -3.56 -8.72
N MET A 113 5.98 -4.52 -8.72
CA MET A 113 5.12 -4.79 -7.57
C MET A 113 5.87 -5.46 -6.41
N VAL A 114 6.89 -6.27 -6.67
CA VAL A 114 7.78 -6.80 -5.61
C VAL A 114 8.52 -5.66 -4.92
N ILE A 115 9.07 -4.71 -5.68
CA ILE A 115 9.70 -3.51 -5.12
C ILE A 115 8.69 -2.72 -4.28
N PHE A 116 7.47 -2.51 -4.80
CA PHE A 116 6.38 -1.86 -4.06
C PHE A 116 6.09 -2.59 -2.73
N CYS A 117 5.93 -3.92 -2.76
CA CYS A 117 5.67 -4.77 -1.61
C CYS A 117 6.79 -4.72 -0.55
N ILE A 118 8.05 -4.67 -0.98
CA ILE A 118 9.20 -4.50 -0.07
C ILE A 118 9.07 -3.18 0.70
N GLY A 119 8.79 -2.09 -0.01
CA GLY A 119 8.62 -0.78 0.64
C GLY A 119 7.45 -0.75 1.62
N CYS A 120 6.31 -1.38 1.26
CA CYS A 120 5.18 -1.58 2.18
C CYS A 120 5.59 -2.35 3.44
N GLY A 121 6.34 -3.44 3.31
CA GLY A 121 6.82 -4.23 4.44
C GLY A 121 7.70 -3.43 5.42
N ILE A 122 8.46 -2.45 4.91
CA ILE A 122 9.32 -1.60 5.75
C ILE A 122 8.49 -0.62 6.59
N CYS A 123 7.54 0.10 5.98
CA CYS A 123 6.87 1.23 6.65
C CYS A 123 5.50 0.90 7.25
N GLN A 124 4.77 -0.08 6.75
CA GLN A 124 3.37 -0.30 7.12
C GLN A 124 3.22 -0.71 8.58
N ALA A 125 4.08 -1.60 9.09
CA ALA A 125 4.09 -1.98 10.50
C ALA A 125 4.41 -0.79 11.42
N VAL A 126 5.31 0.10 10.99
CA VAL A 126 5.70 1.31 11.74
C VAL A 126 4.53 2.29 11.82
N ILE A 127 3.88 2.57 10.68
CA ILE A 127 2.73 3.48 10.61
C ILE A 127 1.55 2.93 11.41
N PHE A 128 1.28 1.62 11.31
CA PHE A 128 0.22 0.98 12.07
C PHE A 128 0.45 1.09 13.59
N ASN A 129 1.64 0.74 14.06
CA ASN A 129 1.98 0.88 15.48
C ASN A 129 1.94 2.34 15.94
N ALA A 130 2.43 3.28 15.13
CA ALA A 130 2.34 4.71 15.43
C ALA A 130 0.87 5.15 15.57
N SER A 131 -0.01 4.70 14.68
CA SER A 131 -1.44 5.04 14.72
C SER A 131 -2.17 4.47 15.94
N LEU A 132 -1.84 3.25 16.36
CA LEU A 132 -2.40 2.61 17.56
C LEU A 132 -2.00 3.31 18.85
N ASN A 133 -0.77 3.83 18.92
CA ASN A 133 -0.23 4.44 20.12
C ASN A 133 -0.57 5.94 20.27
N ILE A 134 -1.33 6.54 19.35
CA ILE A 134 -1.83 7.92 19.51
C ILE A 134 -2.81 8.01 20.68
N PHE A 135 -3.64 6.97 20.87
CA PHE A 135 -4.62 6.90 21.95
C PHE A 135 -4.50 5.55 22.68
N PRO A 136 -3.50 5.41 23.58
CA PRO A 136 -3.20 4.14 24.25
C PRO A 136 -4.35 3.57 25.09
N GLU A 137 -5.22 4.43 25.61
CA GLU A 137 -6.37 4.05 26.44
C GLU A 137 -7.53 3.44 25.62
N MET A 138 -7.55 3.65 24.30
CA MET A 138 -8.66 3.24 23.42
C MET A 138 -8.20 2.29 22.31
N LYS A 139 -7.15 1.49 22.54
CA LYS A 139 -6.53 0.62 21.51
C LYS A 139 -7.51 -0.24 20.72
N GLY A 140 -8.52 -0.82 21.38
CA GLY A 140 -9.55 -1.63 20.71
C GLY A 140 -10.43 -0.83 19.75
N THR A 141 -10.82 0.40 20.13
CA THR A 141 -11.56 1.32 19.25
C THR A 141 -10.68 1.83 18.12
N THR A 142 -9.42 2.17 18.42
CA THR A 142 -8.43 2.65 17.44
C THR A 142 -8.16 1.60 16.35
N SER A 143 -7.94 0.33 16.72
CA SER A 143 -7.70 -0.76 15.75
C SER A 143 -8.92 -1.04 14.88
N SER A 144 -10.12 -0.99 15.46
CA SER A 144 -11.39 -1.17 14.75
C SER A 144 -11.61 -0.03 13.75
N ALA A 145 -11.37 1.22 14.17
CA ALA A 145 -11.46 2.39 13.31
C ALA A 145 -10.47 2.32 12.13
N ILE A 146 -9.21 1.95 12.38
CA ILE A 146 -8.19 1.76 11.33
C ILE A 146 -8.67 0.70 10.33
N SER A 147 -9.16 -0.43 10.82
CA SER A 147 -9.60 -1.55 9.97
C SER A 147 -10.81 -1.17 9.12
N PHE A 148 -11.76 -0.44 9.70
CA PHE A 148 -12.92 0.09 8.98
C PHE A 148 -12.50 1.09 7.89
N ILE A 149 -11.70 2.10 8.23
CA ILE A 149 -11.18 3.08 7.25
C ILE A 149 -10.45 2.35 6.12
N ARG A 150 -9.57 1.39 6.46
CA ARG A 150 -8.85 0.59 5.48
C ARG A 150 -9.77 -0.16 4.55
N ALA A 151 -10.78 -0.86 5.08
CA ALA A 151 -11.74 -1.60 4.28
C ALA A 151 -12.56 -0.68 3.37
N SER A 152 -13.01 0.49 3.86
CA SER A 152 -13.74 1.47 3.07
C SER A 152 -12.90 2.02 1.91
N ILE A 153 -11.65 2.42 2.18
CA ILE A 153 -10.75 2.95 1.14
C ILE A 153 -10.41 1.85 0.12
N MET A 154 -10.16 0.62 0.58
CA MET A 154 -9.96 -0.53 -0.31
C MET A 154 -11.18 -0.77 -1.20
N ALA A 155 -12.40 -0.75 -0.66
CA ALA A 155 -13.61 -0.96 -1.44
C ALA A 155 -13.79 0.10 -2.53
N ILE A 156 -13.53 1.37 -2.21
CA ILE A 156 -13.58 2.47 -3.19
C ILE A 156 -12.57 2.25 -4.31
N PHE A 157 -11.32 1.94 -3.97
CA PHE A 157 -10.25 1.73 -4.95
C PHE A 157 -10.47 0.48 -5.80
N ILE A 158 -10.94 -0.61 -5.20
CA ILE A 158 -11.31 -1.84 -5.93
C ILE A 158 -12.43 -1.52 -6.92
N GLY A 159 -13.50 -0.84 -6.48
CA GLY A 159 -14.60 -0.44 -7.37
C GLY A 159 -14.14 0.47 -8.51
N LEU A 160 -13.28 1.45 -8.21
CA LEU A 160 -12.69 2.34 -9.22
C LEU A 160 -11.81 1.57 -10.20
N THR A 161 -10.99 0.64 -9.70
CA THR A 161 -10.12 -0.19 -10.54
C THR A 161 -10.94 -1.07 -11.46
N SER A 162 -11.96 -1.76 -10.94
CA SER A 162 -12.87 -2.58 -11.76
C SER A 162 -13.61 -1.77 -12.82
N TYR A 163 -13.92 -0.50 -12.56
CA TYR A 163 -14.58 0.38 -13.53
C TYR A 163 -13.62 0.89 -14.62
N VAL A 164 -12.37 1.22 -14.26
CA VAL A 164 -11.37 1.79 -15.17
C VAL A 164 -10.61 0.71 -15.94
N TYR A 165 -10.58 -0.54 -15.45
CA TYR A 165 -9.81 -1.62 -16.05
C TYR A 165 -10.25 -1.92 -17.48
N ASP A 166 -9.33 -1.74 -18.42
CA ASP A 166 -9.52 -1.92 -19.87
C ASP A 166 -8.82 -3.18 -20.42
N GLY A 167 -8.36 -4.06 -19.53
CA GLY A 167 -7.57 -5.23 -19.90
C GLY A 167 -6.06 -4.96 -20.00
N GLN A 168 -5.58 -3.73 -19.77
CA GLN A 168 -4.16 -3.39 -19.83
C GLN A 168 -3.55 -3.15 -18.44
N ALA A 169 -2.24 -3.39 -18.32
CA ALA A 169 -1.49 -3.11 -17.10
C ALA A 169 -1.50 -1.63 -16.72
N THR A 170 -1.58 -0.75 -17.72
CA THR A 170 -1.49 0.72 -17.58
C THR A 170 -2.60 1.29 -16.71
N SER A 171 -3.83 0.80 -16.88
CA SER A 171 -5.00 1.26 -16.11
C SER A 171 -4.82 1.03 -14.61
N VAL A 172 -4.31 -0.14 -14.24
CA VAL A 172 -4.00 -0.48 -12.84
C VAL A 172 -2.78 0.32 -12.35
N ALA A 173 -1.76 0.46 -13.19
CA ALA A 173 -0.54 1.19 -12.85
C ALA A 173 -0.81 2.67 -12.51
N ILE A 174 -1.70 3.33 -13.27
CA ILE A 174 -2.11 4.72 -13.01
C ILE A 174 -2.78 4.83 -11.64
N LEU A 175 -3.67 3.90 -11.27
CA LEU A 175 -4.35 3.93 -9.98
C LEU A 175 -3.41 3.65 -8.81
N VAL A 176 -2.49 2.70 -8.96
CA VAL A 176 -1.43 2.43 -7.97
C VAL A 176 -0.56 3.66 -7.78
N PHE A 177 -0.10 4.29 -8.87
CA PHE A 177 0.72 5.49 -8.81
C PHE A 177 -0.04 6.67 -8.20
N PHE A 178 -1.31 6.86 -8.56
CA PHE A 178 -2.17 7.89 -7.99
C PHE A 178 -2.34 7.72 -6.47
N ALA A 179 -2.55 6.51 -5.98
CA ALA A 179 -2.61 6.24 -4.55
C ALA A 179 -1.30 6.64 -3.85
N VAL A 180 -0.15 6.35 -4.44
CA VAL A 180 1.16 6.74 -3.89
C VAL A 180 1.33 8.26 -3.87
N VAL A 181 0.92 8.96 -4.94
CA VAL A 181 0.94 10.43 -4.97
C VAL A 181 0.09 11.02 -3.84
N LEU A 182 -1.12 10.49 -3.61
CA LEU A 182 -1.97 10.93 -2.50
C LEU A 182 -1.30 10.76 -1.14
N ILE A 183 -0.55 9.66 -0.94
CA ILE A 183 0.18 9.42 0.31
C ILE A 183 1.27 10.47 0.50
N TYR A 184 2.04 10.78 -0.55
CA TYR A 184 3.05 11.85 -0.49
C TYR A 184 2.42 13.21 -0.20
N CYS A 185 1.29 13.54 -0.84
CA CYS A 185 0.54 14.76 -0.56
C CYS A 185 0.13 14.82 0.92
N LEU A 186 -0.42 13.73 1.48
CA LEU A 186 -0.77 13.66 2.90
C LEU A 186 0.45 13.87 3.81
N PHE A 187 1.59 13.26 3.49
CA PHE A 187 2.80 13.39 4.31
C PHE A 187 3.41 14.80 4.25
N ILE A 188 3.36 15.46 3.10
CA ILE A 188 3.85 16.83 2.91
C ILE A 188 2.94 17.83 3.63
N VAL A 189 1.63 17.77 3.37
CA VAL A 189 0.65 18.73 3.92
C VAL A 189 0.63 18.68 5.45
N PHE A 190 0.70 17.49 6.03
CA PHE A 190 0.61 17.31 7.49
C PHE A 190 1.96 17.19 8.20
N LYS A 191 3.09 17.38 7.48
CA LYS A 191 4.47 17.29 8.00
C LYS A 191 4.65 16.11 8.97
N VAL A 192 4.17 14.93 8.57
CA VAL A 192 4.11 13.72 9.42
C VAL A 192 5.48 13.39 10.03
N TRP A 193 6.55 13.71 9.29
CA TRP A 193 7.95 13.57 9.69
C TRP A 193 8.34 14.24 11.01
N LYS A 194 7.66 15.32 11.44
CA LYS A 194 7.95 15.99 12.72
C LYS A 194 7.32 15.30 13.93
N ASN A 195 6.40 14.36 13.70
CA ASN A 195 5.51 13.80 14.71
C ASN A 195 5.61 12.27 14.85
N LEU A 196 6.57 11.64 14.13
CA LEU A 196 6.97 10.24 14.23
C LEU A 196 8.10 10.10 15.25
#